data_AF-A0A840H9E1-F1
#
_entry.id   AF-A0A840H9E1-F1
#
_cell.length_a   1.000
_cell.length_b   1.000
_cell.length_c   1.000
_cell.angle_alpha   90.00
_cell.angle_beta   90.00
_cell.angle_gamma   90.00
#
_symmetry.space_group_name_H-M   'P 1'
#
loop_
_entity.id
_entity.type
_entity.pdbx_description
1 polymer ?
#
loop_
_entity_poly.entity_id
_entity_poly.type
_entity_poly.pdbx_seq_one_letter_code
_entity_poly.pdbx_strand_id
1 'polypeptide(L)'
;MTKILDVNDLCSAIVGSTLDETRQRALIDDLESAVARVSKVLADHYGILSDHAEYEQDCGGLCVNFRPAYDGQECPGVIDEGDEGGDWP
;
A
#
# COMPACT_ATOMS: atom_id res chain seq x y z
N MET A 1 -21.40 21.34 2.64
CA MET A 1 -20.49 20.93 1.55
C MET A 1 -19.46 19.99 2.16
N THR A 2 -19.25 18.81 1.58
CA THR A 2 -18.39 17.75 2.13
C THR A 2 -17.10 17.66 1.32
N LYS A 3 -15.97 17.41 1.99
CA LYS A 3 -14.69 17.10 1.34
C LYS A 3 -14.49 15.58 1.36
N ILE A 4 -13.91 15.05 0.29
CA ILE A 4 -13.62 13.62 0.13
C ILE A 4 -12.11 13.52 -0.07
N LEU A 5 -11.46 12.68 0.73
CA LEU A 5 -10.05 12.33 0.61
C LEU A 5 -9.98 10.82 0.36
N ASP A 6 -9.09 10.40 -0.54
CA ASP A 6 -8.68 9.00 -0.58
C ASP A 6 -7.71 8.68 0.57
N VAL A 7 -7.22 7.44 0.64
CA VAL A 7 -6.34 7.01 1.73
C VAL A 7 -4.98 7.70 1.67
N ASN A 8 -4.45 8.01 0.47
CA ASN A 8 -3.14 8.65 0.31
C ASN A 8 -3.22 10.13 0.69
N ASP A 9 -4.28 10.81 0.29
CA ASP A 9 -4.59 12.16 0.71
C ASP A 9 -4.83 12.24 2.24
N LEU A 10 -5.47 11.22 2.83
CA LEU A 10 -5.65 11.13 4.28
C LEU A 10 -4.32 10.96 5.01
N CYS A 11 -3.43 10.06 4.55
CA CYS A 11 -2.08 9.92 5.09
C CYS A 11 -1.30 11.25 5.01
N SER A 12 -1.37 11.92 3.86
CA SER A 12 -0.72 13.22 3.65
C SER A 12 -1.29 14.29 4.58
N ALA A 13 -2.59 14.29 4.83
CA ALA A 13 -3.24 15.19 5.78
C ALA A 13 -2.84 14.89 7.24
N ILE A 14 -2.63 13.61 7.61
CA ILE A 14 -2.12 13.22 8.93
C ILE A 14 -0.71 13.78 9.13
N VAL A 15 0.19 13.56 8.16
CA VAL A 15 1.58 14.07 8.20
C VAL A 15 1.62 15.60 8.21
N GLY A 16 0.77 16.25 7.43
CA GLY A 16 0.66 17.71 7.38
C GLY A 16 -0.14 18.34 8.53
N SER A 17 -0.64 17.56 9.49
CA SER A 17 -1.48 18.06 10.57
C SER A 17 -0.68 18.69 11.71
N THR A 18 -1.39 19.29 12.67
CA THR A 18 -0.81 19.82 13.91
C THR A 18 -0.68 18.77 15.03
N LEU A 19 -0.93 17.49 14.73
CA LEU A 19 -0.70 16.38 15.66
C LEU A 19 0.79 16.25 15.95
N ASP A 20 1.16 15.73 17.12
CA ASP A 20 2.54 15.38 17.41
C ASP A 20 2.98 14.16 16.58
N GLU A 21 4.28 14.09 16.29
CA GLU A 21 4.88 13.06 15.42
C GLU A 21 4.57 11.63 15.88
N THR A 22 4.48 11.40 17.21
CA THR A 22 4.16 10.07 17.75
C THR A 22 2.73 9.66 17.37
N ARG A 23 1.76 10.58 17.50
CA ARG A 23 0.38 10.32 17.06
C ARG A 23 0.25 10.19 15.57
N GLN A 24 0.94 11.03 14.80
CA GLN A 24 0.94 10.93 13.34
C GLN A 24 1.43 9.55 12.92
N ARG A 25 2.56 9.10 13.47
CA ARG A 25 3.11 7.79 13.14
C ARG A 25 2.19 6.64 13.54
N ALA A 26 1.61 6.67 14.74
CA ALA A 26 0.67 5.64 15.18
C ALA A 26 -0.55 5.50 14.23
N LEU A 27 -1.07 6.62 13.71
CA LEU A 27 -2.18 6.58 12.75
C LEU A 27 -1.76 6.02 11.38
N ILE A 28 -0.54 6.34 10.93
CA ILE A 28 0.01 5.76 9.70
C ILE A 28 0.26 4.25 9.89
N ASP A 29 0.82 3.83 11.03
CA ASP A 29 1.02 2.41 11.38
C ASP A 29 -0.31 1.62 11.34
N ASP A 30 -1.40 2.22 11.82
CA ASP A 30 -2.73 1.60 11.79
C ASP A 30 -3.24 1.42 10.35
N LEU A 31 -3.00 2.40 9.47
CA LEU A 31 -3.36 2.34 8.05
C LEU A 31 -2.50 1.32 7.30
N GLU A 32 -1.19 1.32 7.52
CA GLU A 32 -0.26 0.32 6.99
C GLU A 32 -0.69 -1.10 7.40
N SER A 33 -1.02 -1.28 8.67
CA SER A 33 -1.52 -2.57 9.18
C SER A 33 -2.84 -3.00 8.51
N ALA A 34 -3.73 -2.05 8.21
CA ALA A 34 -4.99 -2.33 7.52
C ALA A 34 -4.75 -2.71 6.05
N VAL A 35 -3.91 -1.95 5.34
CA VAL A 35 -3.58 -2.22 3.94
C VAL A 35 -2.84 -3.54 3.79
N ALA A 36 -1.88 -3.85 4.67
CA ALA A 36 -1.17 -5.13 4.69
C ALA A 36 -2.12 -6.34 4.85
N ARG A 37 -3.21 -6.19 5.62
CA ARG A 37 -4.22 -7.25 5.74
C ARG A 37 -5.03 -7.44 4.46
N VAL A 38 -5.42 -6.35 3.79
CA VAL A 38 -6.21 -6.42 2.56
C VAL A 38 -5.36 -6.91 1.39
N SER A 39 -4.12 -6.43 1.28
CA SER A 39 -3.18 -6.88 0.25
C SER A 39 -2.89 -8.37 0.36
N LYS A 40 -2.75 -8.91 1.59
CA LYS A 40 -2.59 -10.34 1.81
C LYS A 40 -3.77 -11.16 1.27
N VAL A 41 -5.00 -10.71 1.50
CA VAL A 41 -6.19 -11.40 0.97
C VAL A 41 -6.17 -11.42 -0.56
N LEU A 42 -5.74 -10.32 -1.19
CA LEU A 42 -5.60 -10.23 -2.64
C LEU A 42 -4.47 -11.15 -3.16
N ALA A 43 -3.33 -11.16 -2.47
CA ALA A 43 -2.19 -12.01 -2.82
C ALA A 43 -2.55 -13.50 -2.72
N ASP A 44 -3.22 -13.89 -1.63
CA ASP A 44 -3.72 -15.26 -1.43
C ASP A 44 -4.71 -15.67 -2.54
N HIS A 45 -5.54 -14.75 -3.03
CA HIS A 45 -6.46 -15.01 -4.14
C HIS A 45 -5.73 -15.32 -5.46
N TYR A 46 -4.67 -14.59 -5.77
CA TYR A 46 -3.87 -14.80 -6.98
C TYR A 46 -2.74 -15.82 -6.81
N GLY A 47 -2.53 -16.34 -5.61
CA GLY A 47 -1.43 -17.26 -5.30
C GLY A 47 -0.06 -16.59 -5.41
N ILE A 48 0.03 -15.28 -5.17
CA ILE A 48 1.28 -14.51 -5.12
C ILE A 48 1.59 -14.13 -3.67
N LEU A 49 2.71 -13.44 -3.45
CA LEU A 49 3.10 -12.93 -2.13
C LEU A 49 2.92 -11.42 -2.08
N SER A 50 2.53 -10.91 -0.91
CA SER A 50 2.58 -9.48 -0.57
C SER A 50 3.42 -9.28 0.68
N ASP A 51 4.27 -8.27 0.68
CA ASP A 51 5.06 -7.89 1.86
C ASP A 51 4.32 -6.82 2.69
N HIS A 52 5.03 -6.11 3.59
CA HIS A 52 4.41 -5.09 4.43
C HIS A 52 3.95 -3.89 3.59
N ALA A 53 2.92 -3.20 4.08
CA ALA A 53 2.52 -1.91 3.53
C ALA A 53 3.36 -0.82 4.19
N GLU A 54 3.84 0.14 3.41
CA GLU A 54 4.66 1.26 3.91
C GLU A 54 4.19 2.56 3.28
N TYR A 55 4.04 3.60 4.11
CA TYR A 55 3.74 4.92 3.60
C TYR A 55 5.01 5.59 3.07
N GLU A 56 5.07 5.72 1.75
CA GLU A 56 6.14 6.39 1.02
C GLU A 56 5.59 7.66 0.35
N GLN A 57 5.88 8.81 0.97
CA GLN A 57 5.40 10.10 0.49
C GLN A 57 5.87 10.41 -0.95
N ASP A 58 7.08 9.97 -1.31
CA ASP A 58 7.68 10.19 -2.63
C ASP A 58 7.18 9.18 -3.69
N CYS A 59 6.54 8.08 -3.27
CA CYS A 59 6.00 7.03 -4.15
C CYS A 59 4.47 7.08 -4.24
N GLY A 60 3.86 8.23 -3.90
CA GLY A 60 2.43 8.45 -4.07
C GLY A 60 1.55 7.99 -2.91
N GLY A 61 2.14 7.53 -1.80
CA GLY A 61 1.42 7.27 -0.55
C GLY A 61 1.65 5.86 -0.03
N LEU A 62 0.57 5.16 0.30
CA LEU A 62 0.65 3.86 0.97
C LEU A 62 0.83 2.74 -0.05
N CYS A 63 2.03 2.15 -0.08
CA CYS A 63 2.47 1.18 -1.08
C CYS A 63 2.58 -0.23 -0.49
N VAL A 64 2.43 -1.25 -1.33
CA VAL A 64 2.65 -2.67 -0.98
C VAL A 64 3.43 -3.35 -2.09
N ASN A 65 4.51 -4.04 -1.73
CA ASN A 65 5.25 -4.85 -2.67
C ASN A 65 4.57 -6.20 -2.88
N PHE A 66 4.31 -6.54 -4.14
CA PHE A 66 3.86 -7.87 -4.57
C PHE A 66 4.99 -8.58 -5.31
N ARG A 67 5.06 -9.90 -5.15
CA ARG A 67 6.10 -10.72 -5.79
C ARG A 67 5.60 -12.14 -6.05
N PRO A 68 6.23 -12.86 -6.99
CA PRO A 68 5.85 -14.25 -7.25
C PRO A 68 6.14 -15.16 -6.05
N ALA A 69 5.32 -16.18 -5.90
CA ALA A 69 5.46 -17.24 -4.90
C ALA A 69 6.45 -18.33 -5.34
N TYR A 70 6.72 -18.45 -6.64
CA TYR A 70 7.70 -19.35 -7.23
C TYR A 70 8.27 -18.78 -8.53
N ASP A 71 9.49 -19.20 -8.88
CA ASP A 71 10.20 -18.70 -10.06
C ASP A 71 9.40 -18.92 -11.35
N GLY A 72 9.28 -17.86 -12.16
CA GLY A 72 8.57 -17.89 -13.44
C GLY A 72 7.04 -17.84 -13.35
N GLN A 73 6.47 -17.54 -12.18
CA GLN A 73 5.04 -17.24 -12.07
C GLN A 73 4.70 -15.95 -12.82
N GLU A 74 3.68 -15.98 -13.67
CA GLU A 74 3.20 -14.78 -14.39
C GLU A 74 2.56 -13.77 -13.42
N CYS A 75 2.82 -12.47 -13.65
CA CYS A 75 2.18 -11.40 -12.90
C CYS A 75 0.68 -11.34 -13.23
N PRO A 76 -0.22 -11.33 -12.23
CA PRO A 76 -1.63 -11.10 -12.48
C PRO A 76 -1.86 -9.74 -13.14
N GLY A 77 -2.62 -9.68 -14.22
CA GLY A 77 -2.83 -8.44 -14.99
C GLY A 77 -3.36 -7.26 -14.14
N VAL A 78 -4.19 -7.51 -13.13
CA VAL A 78 -4.68 -6.44 -12.23
C VAL A 78 -3.60 -5.86 -11.30
N ILE A 79 -2.53 -6.61 -11.04
CA ILE A 79 -1.36 -6.14 -10.29
C ILE A 79 -0.44 -5.37 -11.24
N ASP A 80 -0.20 -5.91 -12.44
CA ASP A 80 0.58 -5.27 -13.51
C ASP A 80 -0.01 -3.91 -13.93
N GLU A 81 -1.33 -3.81 -14.11
CA GLU A 81 -2.02 -2.54 -14.38
C GLU A 81 -1.82 -1.49 -13.27
N GLY A 82 -1.52 -1.94 -12.04
CA GLY A 82 -1.21 -1.08 -10.90
C GLY A 82 0.23 -0.54 -10.91
N ASP A 83 1.16 -1.23 -11.58
CA ASP A 83 2.57 -0.87 -11.72
C ASP A 83 3.19 -1.46 -13.00
N GLU A 84 2.77 -0.99 -14.18
CA GLU A 84 3.15 -1.56 -15.49
C GLU A 84 4.66 -1.46 -15.78
N GLY A 85 5.37 -0.61 -15.03
CA GLY A 85 6.83 -0.44 -15.14
C GLY A 85 7.62 -1.16 -14.05
N GLY A 86 6.93 -1.84 -13.13
CA GLY A 86 7.50 -2.57 -12.02
C GLY A 86 8.30 -3.79 -12.46
N ASP A 87 9.25 -4.19 -11.61
CA ASP A 87 10.01 -5.42 -11.84
C ASP A 87 9.21 -6.63 -11.32
N TRP A 88 9.10 -7.67 -12.14
CA TRP A 88 8.46 -8.94 -11.78
C TRP A 88 9.42 -10.11 -12.04
N PRO A 89 10.20 -10.50 -11.02
CA PRO A 89 11.34 -11.42 -11.19
C PRO A 89 10.97 -12.91 -11.32
#